data_AF-A0A838PTK3-F1
#
_entry.id   AF-A0A838PTK3-F1
#
_cell.length_a   1.000
_cell.length_b   1.000
_cell.length_c   1.000
_cell.angle_alpha   90.00
_cell.angle_beta   90.00
_cell.angle_gamma   90.00
#
_symmetry.space_group_name_H-M   'P 1'
#
loop_
_entity.id
_entity.type
_entity.pdbx_description
1 polymer ?
#
loop_
_entity_poly.entity_id
_entity_poly.type
_entity_poly.pdbx_seq_one_letter_code
_entity_poly.pdbx_strand_id
1 'polypeptide(L)'
;MLDALEAEPEPVPGLTSAQFHASTDGRQVINYAEWTSEQAHSDALDRGPDGVGQTDLPEWRRVRAFPGVTSNTVTRYILHQALTPRLT
;
A
#
# COMPACT_ATOMS: atom_id res chain seq x y z
N MET A 1 7.40 5.73 -6.29
CA MET A 1 6.47 5.17 -5.29
C MET A 1 6.95 5.45 -3.89
N LEU A 2 8.18 5.08 -3.53
CA LEU A 2 8.74 5.39 -2.21
C LEU A 2 8.75 6.89 -1.93
N ASP A 3 9.23 7.71 -2.87
CA ASP A 3 9.18 9.18 -2.76
C ASP A 3 7.75 9.72 -2.56
N ALA A 4 6.74 9.03 -3.12
CA ALA A 4 5.34 9.44 -2.98
C ALA A 4 4.81 9.17 -1.57
N LEU A 5 5.24 8.07 -0.96
CA LEU A 5 4.90 7.74 0.42
C LEU A 5 5.61 8.68 1.41
N GLU A 6 6.84 9.08 1.10
CA GLU A 6 7.60 10.03 1.93
C GLU A 6 7.03 11.46 1.85
N ALA A 7 6.42 11.81 0.71
CA ALA A 7 5.76 13.11 0.52
C ALA A 7 4.38 13.23 1.18
N GLU A 8 3.81 12.14 1.71
CA GLU A 8 2.52 12.18 2.40
C GLU A 8 2.65 13.00 3.70
N PRO A 9 1.81 14.03 3.90
CA PRO A 9 1.94 14.95 5.03
C PRO A 9 1.51 14.32 6.35
N GLU A 10 0.60 13.35 6.30
CA GLU A 10 0.00 12.74 7.48
C GLU A 10 -0.02 11.21 7.36
N PRO A 11 0.21 10.48 8.47
CA PRO A 11 0.05 9.03 8.49
C PRO A 11 -1.38 8.62 8.12
N VAL A 12 -1.51 7.54 7.35
CA VAL A 12 -2.83 7.00 6.99
C VAL A 12 -3.44 6.28 8.20
N PRO A 13 -4.63 6.69 8.68
CA PRO A 13 -5.25 6.07 9.86
C PRO A 13 -5.44 4.56 9.69
N GLY A 14 -4.94 3.78 10.65
CA GLY A 14 -5.07 2.32 10.69
C GLY A 14 -4.07 1.55 9.82
N LEU A 15 -3.23 2.21 9.02
CA LEU A 15 -2.10 1.57 8.36
C LEU A 15 -1.02 1.24 9.41
N THR A 16 -0.64 -0.03 9.51
CA THR A 16 0.38 -0.50 10.47
C THR A 16 1.72 -0.73 9.80
N SER A 17 1.72 -1.28 8.59
CA SER A 17 2.93 -1.53 7.80
C SER A 17 2.63 -1.47 6.32
N ALA A 18 3.66 -1.14 5.52
CA ALA A 18 3.62 -1.24 4.07
C ALA A 18 4.97 -1.78 3.59
N GLN A 19 4.98 -2.97 3.01
CA GLN A 19 6.19 -3.67 2.57
C GLN A 19 6.13 -3.88 1.06
N PHE A 20 7.08 -3.29 0.35
CA PHE A 20 7.14 -3.35 -1.11
C PHE A 20 8.05 -4.48 -1.57
N HIS A 21 7.49 -5.34 -2.42
CA HIS A 21 8.18 -6.49 -3.00
C HIS A 21 8.15 -6.39 -4.52
N ALA A 22 9.31 -6.51 -5.16
CA ALA A 22 9.40 -6.69 -6.60
C ALA A 22 9.38 -8.18 -6.92
N SER A 23 8.62 -8.58 -7.95
CA SER A 23 8.67 -9.94 -8.47
C SER A 23 10.06 -10.23 -9.05
N THR A 24 10.49 -11.49 -8.96
CA THR A 24 11.82 -11.92 -9.44
C THR A 24 11.97 -11.83 -10.95
N ASP A 25 10.85 -11.83 -11.68
CA ASP A 25 10.81 -11.64 -13.13
C ASP A 25 10.67 -10.15 -13.54
N GLY A 26 10.62 -9.23 -12.58
CA GLY A 26 10.55 -7.79 -12.80
C GLY A 26 9.23 -7.27 -13.37
N ARG A 27 8.18 -8.10 -13.42
CA ARG A 27 6.89 -7.74 -14.04
C ARG A 27 5.86 -7.16 -13.07
N GLN A 28 6.07 -7.29 -11.76
CA GLN A 28 5.10 -6.89 -10.75
C GLN A 28 5.78 -6.28 -9.53
N VAL A 29 5.08 -5.35 -8.89
CA VAL A 29 5.37 -4.88 -7.54
C VAL A 29 4.13 -5.13 -6.69
N ILE A 30 4.32 -5.69 -5.51
CA ILE A 30 3.26 -5.92 -4.52
C ILE A 30 3.56 -5.05 -3.30
N ASN A 31 2.55 -4.33 -2.82
CA ASN A 31 2.55 -3.75 -1.49
C ASN A 31 1.82 -4.71 -0.55
N TYR A 32 2.54 -5.38 0.35
CA TYR A 32 1.93 -6.08 1.47
C TYR A 32 1.71 -5.06 2.60
N ALA A 33 0.46 -4.62 2.74
CA ALA A 33 0.08 -3.62 3.73
C ALA A 33 -0.76 -4.25 4.85
N GLU A 34 -0.36 -4.02 6.09
CA GLU A 34 -1.12 -4.46 7.26
C GLU A 34 -1.96 -3.30 7.79
N TRP A 35 -3.21 -3.62 8.12
CA TRP A 35 -4.19 -2.66 8.58
C TRP A 35 -4.79 -3.14 9.90
N THR A 36 -5.17 -2.20 10.77
CA THR A 36 -5.82 -2.50 12.04
C THR A 36 -7.21 -3.13 11.86
N SER A 37 -7.87 -2.87 10.73
CA SER A 37 -9.12 -3.52 10.33
C SER A 37 -9.34 -3.46 8.81
N GLU A 38 -10.23 -4.31 8.31
CA GLU A 38 -10.72 -4.22 6.93
C GLU A 38 -11.36 -2.86 6.63
N GLN A 39 -12.13 -2.32 7.58
CA GLN A 39 -12.80 -1.04 7.43
C GLN A 39 -11.80 0.11 7.30
N ALA A 40 -10.72 0.11 8.10
CA ALA A 40 -9.69 1.15 8.01
C ALA A 40 -9.05 1.19 6.62
N HIS A 41 -8.80 0.03 6.02
CA HIS A 41 -8.30 -0.05 4.65
C HIS A 41 -9.31 0.44 3.61
N SER A 42 -10.58 0.03 3.74
CA SER A 42 -11.64 0.50 2.83
C SER A 42 -11.84 2.02 2.93
N ASP A 43 -11.90 2.57 4.14
CA ASP A 43 -11.97 4.01 4.39
C ASP A 43 -10.76 4.75 3.81
N ALA A 44 -9.57 4.15 3.84
CA ALA A 44 -8.37 4.76 3.24
C ALA A 44 -8.43 4.78 1.71
N LEU A 45 -9.07 3.81 1.06
CA LEU A 45 -9.26 3.79 -0.39
C LEU A 45 -10.40 4.71 -0.84
N ASP A 46 -11.48 4.79 -0.07
CA ASP A 46 -12.73 5.45 -0.46
C ASP A 46 -12.76 6.96 -0.17
N ARG A 47 -11.63 7.55 0.25
CA ARG A 47 -11.47 9.01 0.48
C ARG A 47 -11.40 9.86 -0.79
N GLY A 48 -11.63 9.27 -1.96
CA GLY A 48 -11.59 9.98 -3.24
C GLY A 48 -10.18 10.55 -3.52
N PRO A 49 -10.04 11.87 -3.77
CA PRO A 49 -8.73 12.47 -4.07
C PRO A 49 -7.75 12.41 -2.89
N ASP A 50 -8.25 12.24 -1.66
CA ASP A 50 -7.41 12.11 -0.45
C ASP A 50 -7.20 10.65 -0.05
N GLY A 51 -7.57 9.71 -0.92
CA GLY A 51 -7.33 8.29 -0.71
C GLY A 51 -5.85 7.93 -0.74
N VAL A 52 -5.49 6.85 -0.08
CA VAL A 52 -4.12 6.33 -0.10
C VAL A 52 -3.69 6.07 -1.55
N GLY A 53 -2.58 6.69 -1.97
CA GLY A 53 -2.10 6.63 -3.34
C GLY A 53 -2.84 7.47 -4.37
N GLN A 54 -3.84 8.25 -3.93
CA GLN A 54 -4.68 9.09 -4.79
C GLN A 54 -4.44 10.59 -4.60
N THR A 55 -3.71 11.00 -3.55
CA THR A 55 -3.39 12.40 -3.26
C THR A 55 -2.82 13.12 -4.49
N ASP A 56 -3.15 14.41 -4.63
CA ASP A 56 -2.70 15.24 -5.76
C ASP A 56 -1.28 15.79 -5.56
N LEU A 57 -0.38 14.91 -5.13
CA LEU A 57 1.04 15.19 -5.05
C LEU A 57 1.72 14.86 -6.39
N PRO A 58 2.72 15.64 -6.84
CA PRO A 58 3.47 15.35 -8.07
C PRO A 58 4.01 13.92 -8.14
N GLU A 59 4.48 13.39 -7.02
CA GLU A 59 5.04 12.05 -6.86
C GLU A 59 3.97 10.99 -7.15
N TRP A 60 2.78 11.16 -6.59
CA TRP A 60 1.67 10.25 -6.81
C TRP A 60 1.08 10.35 -8.21
N ARG A 61 1.05 11.55 -8.80
CA ARG A 61 0.74 11.71 -10.23
C ARG A 61 1.70 10.92 -11.12
N ARG A 62 3.02 10.93 -10.82
CA ARG A 62 4.00 10.11 -11.54
C ARG A 62 3.75 8.61 -11.35
N VAL A 63 3.40 8.17 -10.14
CA VAL A 63 3.06 6.76 -9.87
C VAL A 63 1.83 6.33 -10.67
N ARG A 64 0.73 7.10 -10.63
CA ARG A 64 -0.52 6.78 -11.35
C ARG A 64 -0.36 6.85 -12.87
N ALA A 65 0.46 7.76 -13.38
CA ALA A 65 0.71 7.93 -14.80
C ALA A 65 1.85 7.04 -15.34
N PHE A 66 2.42 6.15 -14.53
CA PHE A 66 3.57 5.33 -14.95
C PHE A 66 3.15 4.39 -16.09
N PRO A 67 3.71 4.54 -17.32
CA PRO A 67 3.21 3.80 -18.49
C PRO A 67 3.34 2.28 -18.39
N GLY A 68 4.25 1.77 -17.55
CA GLY A 68 4.44 0.34 -17.35
C GLY A 68 3.40 -0.32 -16.44
N VAL A 69 2.52 0.44 -15.77
CA VAL A 69 1.44 -0.11 -14.95
C VAL A 69 0.26 -0.43 -15.85
N THR A 70 0.01 -1.72 -16.08
CA THR A 70 -1.12 -2.19 -16.89
C THR A 70 -2.37 -2.49 -16.06
N SER A 71 -2.22 -2.72 -14.76
CA SER A 71 -3.30 -3.04 -13.83
C SER A 71 -2.90 -2.74 -12.39
N ASN A 72 -3.88 -2.42 -11.54
CA ASN A 72 -3.73 -2.32 -10.10
C ASN A 72 -4.92 -3.03 -9.43
N THR A 73 -4.64 -3.97 -8.54
CA THR A 73 -5.67 -4.79 -7.88
C THR A 73 -5.39 -4.90 -6.40
N VAL A 74 -6.46 -5.04 -5.62
CA VAL A 74 -6.40 -5.25 -4.17
C VAL A 74 -6.94 -6.62 -3.85
N THR A 75 -6.21 -7.39 -3.03
CA THR A 75 -6.71 -8.61 -2.40
C THR A 75 -6.53 -8.49 -0.90
N ARG A 76 -7.57 -8.85 -0.14
CA ARG A 76 -7.58 -8.77 1.32
C ARG A 76 -7.42 -10.16 1.92
N TYR A 77 -6.62 -10.24 2.97
CA TYR A 77 -6.39 -11.45 3.74
C TYR A 77 -6.66 -11.16 5.21
N ILE A 78 -7.26 -12.12 5.91
CA ILE A 78 -7.39 -12.09 7.37
C ILE A 78 -6.27 -12.94 7.95
N LEU A 79 -5.50 -12.37 8.88
CA LEU A 79 -4.43 -13.08 9.57
C LEU A 79 -5.04 -14.22 10.40
N HIS A 80 -4.79 -15.45 9.97
CA HIS A 80 -5.27 -16.63 10.69
C HIS A 80 -4.38 -16.98 11.89
N GLN A 81 -3.06 -16.97 11.69
CA GLN A 81 -2.08 -17.29 12.73
C GLN A 81 -0.73 -16.63 12.43
N ALA A 82 -0.02 -16.22 13.47
CA ALA A 82 1.37 -15.81 13.38
C ALA A 82 2.25 -16.88 14.05
N LEU A 83 3.37 -17.22 13.41
CA LEU A 83 4.38 -18.09 13.99
C LEU A 83 5.46 -17.21 14.62
N THR A 84 5.62 -17.30 15.93
CA THR A 84 6.68 -16.58 16.64
C THR A 84 7.86 -17.53 16.87
N PRO A 85 9.07 -17.20 16.39
CA PRO A 85 10.25 -18.00 16.70
C PRO A 85 10.49 -18.05 18.21
N ARG A 86 10.78 -19.22 18.77
CA ARG A 86 11.35 -19.28 20.13
C ARG A 86 12.79 -18.83 20.06
N LEU A 87 13.12 -17.72 20.71
CA LEU A 87 14.50 -17.36 20.98
C LEU A 87 15.04 -18.32 22.05
N THR A 88 16.06 -19.11 21.70
CA THR A 88 16.82 -19.98 22.60
C THR A 88 17.99 -19.24 23.23
#